data_AF-A0A2W6W3V2-F1
#
_entry.id   AF-A0A2W6W3V2-F1
#
_cell.length_a   1.000
_cell.length_b   1.000
_cell.length_c   1.000
_cell.angle_alpha   90.00
_cell.angle_beta   90.00
_cell.angle_gamma   90.00
#
_symmetry.space_group_name_H-M   'P 1'
#
loop_
_entity.id
_entity.type
_entity.pdbx_description
1 polymer ?
#
loop_
_entity_poly.entity_id
_entity_poly.type
_entity_poly.pdbx_seq_one_letter_code
_entity_poly.pdbx_strand_id
1 'polypeptide(L)' 'MADAGRKAVWARCRIDVCGHRWVVVDLPMEIMKAANAMKRAKCPACGDARPYASVAPASGGAA' A
#
# COMPACT_ATOMS: atom_id res chain seq x y z
N MET A 1 -11.67 -1.15 -22.26
CA MET A 1 -11.43 -2.41 -21.52
C MET A 1 -11.06 -2.04 -20.09
N ALA A 2 -12.03 -2.00 -19.18
CA ALA A 2 -11.80 -1.55 -17.81
C ALA A 2 -11.04 -2.64 -17.02
N ASP A 3 -9.99 -2.20 -16.34
CA ASP A 3 -9.07 -2.93 -15.46
C ASP A 3 -9.77 -3.46 -14.19
N ALA A 4 -10.92 -4.13 -14.33
CA ALA A 4 -11.83 -4.48 -13.24
C ALA A 4 -11.31 -5.57 -12.28
N GLY A 5 -10.12 -6.11 -12.54
CA GLY A 5 -9.53 -7.20 -11.76
C GLY A 5 -8.31 -6.82 -10.92
N ARG A 6 -7.66 -5.67 -11.19
CA ARG A 6 -6.45 -5.31 -10.45
C ARG A 6 -6.75 -4.44 -9.26
N LYS A 7 -6.23 -4.83 -8.10
CA LYS A 7 -6.39 -4.08 -6.85
C LYS A 7 -5.02 -3.82 -6.25
N ALA A 8 -4.61 -2.56 -6.28
CA ALA A 8 -3.39 -2.13 -5.61
C ALA A 8 -3.63 -2.04 -4.10
N VAL A 9 -2.74 -2.64 -3.32
CA VAL A 9 -2.61 -2.45 -1.88
C VAL A 9 -1.66 -1.27 -1.66
N TRP A 10 -2.19 -0.20 -1.08
CA TRP A 10 -1.45 1.01 -0.75
C TRP A 10 -0.99 0.98 0.71
N ALA A 11 0.25 1.39 0.95
CA ALA A 11 0.78 1.69 2.27
C ALA A 11 0.80 3.20 2.50
N ARG A 12 0.55 3.62 3.73
CA ARG A 12 0.78 4.98 4.24
C ARG A 12 1.76 4.91 5.40
N CYS A 13 2.81 5.74 5.37
CA CYS A 13 3.72 5.88 6.49
C CYS A 13 2.94 6.34 7.73
N ARG A 14 3.19 5.68 8.87
CA ARG A 14 2.56 6.01 10.15
C ARG A 14 3.08 7.31 10.76
N ILE A 15 4.28 7.74 10.39
CA ILE A 15 4.84 9.00 10.86
C ILE A 15 4.04 10.14 10.22
N ASP A 16 3.27 10.89 10.99
CA ASP A 16 2.40 11.96 10.49
C ASP A 16 3.16 13.03 9.70
N VAL A 17 4.36 13.40 10.14
CA VAL A 17 5.22 14.37 9.43
C VAL A 17 5.72 13.83 8.08
N CYS A 18 5.73 12.52 7.88
CA CYS A 18 6.11 11.91 6.60
C CYS A 18 4.87 11.69 5.72
N GLY A 19 3.86 10.99 6.24
CA GLY A 19 2.57 10.76 5.57
C GLY A 19 2.65 10.07 4.19
N HIS A 20 3.84 9.61 3.77
CA HIS A 20 4.10 9.15 2.42
C HIS A 20 3.23 7.95 2.08
N ARG A 21 2.70 7.92 0.85
CA ARG A 21 1.84 6.83 0.37
C ARG A 21 2.47 6.15 -0.83
N TRP A 22 2.49 4.83 -0.86
CA TRP A 22 3.08 4.06 -1.96
C TRP A 22 2.34 2.74 -2.17
N VAL A 23 2.48 2.16 -3.37
CA VAL A 23 1.92 0.84 -3.68
C VAL A 23 2.85 -0.24 -3.16
N VAL A 24 2.32 -1.19 -2.41
CA VAL A 24 3.05 -2.34 -1.88
C VAL A 24 2.85 -3.58 -2.73
N VAL A 25 1.63 -3.79 -3.20
CA VAL A 25 1.23 -5.00 -3.93
C VAL A 25 0.21 -4.64 -4.99
N ASP A 26 0.32 -5.25 -6.17
CA ASP A 26 -0.75 -5.27 -7.16
C ASP A 26 -1.36 -6.66 -7.19
N LEU A 27 -2.67 -6.76 -6.93
CA LEU A 27 -3.42 -8.01 -6.99
C LEU A 27 -4.01 -8.20 -8.39
N PRO A 28 -4.22 -9.45 -8.86
CA PRO A 28 -4.00 -10.70 -8.14
C PRO A 28 -2.52 -11.10 -8.05
N MET A 29 -2.07 -11.40 -6.84
CA MET A 29 -0.73 -11.92 -6.51
C MET A 29 -0.89 -13.14 -5.58
N GLU A 30 0.08 -14.05 -5.62
CA GLU A 30 0.18 -15.18 -4.70
C GLU A 30 0.27 -14.69 -3.23
N ILE A 31 -0.58 -15.25 -2.36
CA ILE A 31 -0.83 -14.71 -1.01
C ILE A 31 0.44 -14.64 -0.16
N MET A 32 1.35 -15.61 -0.24
CA MET A 32 2.58 -15.59 0.56
C MET A 32 3.54 -14.52 0.06
N LYS A 33 3.58 -14.27 -1.26
CA LYS A 33 4.33 -13.13 -1.83
C LYS A 33 3.75 -11.80 -1.37
N ALA A 34 2.42 -11.66 -1.36
CA ALA A 34 1.77 -10.46 -0.87
C ALA A 34 2.05 -10.21 0.62
N ALA A 35 1.96 -11.26 1.44
CA ALA A 35 2.27 -11.19 2.87
C ALA A 35 3.75 -10.84 3.12
N ASN A 36 4.68 -11.41 2.35
CA ASN A 36 6.11 -11.09 2.48
C ASN A 36 6.43 -9.66 2.02
N ALA A 37 5.80 -9.19 0.93
CA ALA A 37 5.90 -7.80 0.48
C ALA A 37 5.39 -6.82 1.54
N MET A 38 4.23 -7.10 2.16
CA MET A 38 3.70 -6.28 3.25
C MET A 38 4.59 -6.30 4.50
N LYS A 39 5.14 -7.46 4.91
CA LYS A 39 6.07 -7.56 6.05
C LYS A 39 7.36 -6.75 5.86
N ARG A 40 7.81 -6.61 4.60
CA ARG A 40 9.03 -5.89 4.24
C ARG A 40 8.77 -4.45 3.81
N ALA A 41 7.51 -4.02 3.77
CA ALA A 41 7.15 -2.68 3.34
C ALA A 41 7.75 -1.64 4.29
N LYS A 42 8.68 -0.84 3.76
CA LYS A 42 9.27 0.31 4.45
C LYS A 42 8.91 1.58 3.70
N CYS A 43 8.76 2.67 4.44
CA CYS A 43 8.58 3.97 3.84
C CYS A 43 9.81 4.33 3.00
N PRO A 44 9.65 4.61 1.69
CA PRO A 44 10.79 4.97 0.84
C PRO A 44 11.36 6.35 1.20
N ALA A 45 10.61 7.19 1.91
CA ALA A 45 11.04 8.53 2.30
C ALA A 45 11.78 8.55 3.64
N CYS A 46 11.27 7.88 4.68
CA CYS A 46 11.82 7.96 6.04
C CYS A 46 12.35 6.63 6.60
N GLY A 47 12.17 5.52 5.89
CA GLY A 47 12.64 4.20 6.33
C GLY A 47 11.78 3.51 7.41
N ASP A 48 10.69 4.13 7.88
CA ASP A 48 9.80 3.50 8.86
C ASP A 48 9.25 2.16 8.34
N ALA A 49 9.30 1.13 9.19
CA ALA A 49 8.98 -0.24 8.83
C ALA A 49 7.57 -0.68 9.25
N ARG A 50 6.69 0.24 9.70
CA ARG A 50 5.34 -0.08 10.16
C ARG A 50 4.28 0.83 9.50
N PRO A 51 4.13 0.76 8.17
CA PRO A 51 3.08 1.49 7.47
C PRO A 51 1.67 0.92 7.74
N TYR A 52 0.66 1.76 7.57
CA TYR A 52 -0.74 1.34 7.47
C TYR A 52 -1.03 0.88 6.04
N ALA A 53 -1.60 -0.31 5.84
CA ALA A 53 -1.95 -0.83 4.52
C ALA A 53 -3.47 -0.79 4.27
N SER A 54 -3.88 -0.43 3.05
CA SER A 54 -5.29 -0.38 2.62
C SER A 54 -5.44 -0.72 1.14
N VAL A 55 -6.56 -1.35 0.78
CA VAL A 55 -6.92 -1.70 -0.62
C VAL A 55 -7.72 -0.60 -1.34
N ALA A 56 -7.90 0.56 -0.70
CA ALA A 56 -8.64 1.67 -1.28
C ALA A 56 -7.75 2.43 -2.29
N PRO A 57 -8.32 2.95 -3.39
CA PRO A 57 -7.58 3.80 -4.30
C PRO A 57 -7.07 5.04 -3.55
N ALA A 58 -5.87 5.52 -3.90
CA ALA A 58 -5.26 6.72 -3.32
C ALA A 58 -5.98 8.04 -3.69
N SER A 59 -7.22 7.99 -4.20
CA SER A 59 -8.09 9.13 -4.46
C SER A 59 -9.13 9.25 -3.34
N GLY A 60 -9.24 10.45 -2.76
CA GLY A 60 -10.07 10.74 -1.60
C GLY A 60 -11.49 10.20 -1.67
N GLY A 61 -11.94 9.70 -0.53
CA GLY A 61 -13.33 9.37 -0.25
C GLY A 61 -13.66 9.79 1.18
N ALA A 62 -14.01 11.05 1.34
CA ALA A 62 -14.85 11.55 2.42
C ALA A 62 -15.79 12.58 1.77
N ALA A 63 -16.97 12.09 1.38
CA ALA A 63 -18.19 12.89 1.52
C ALA A 63 -18.68 12.69 2.96
#